data_AF-A0A7C7VDB5-F1
#
_entry.id   AF-A0A7C7VDB5-F1
#
_cell.length_a   1.000
_cell.length_b   1.000
_cell.length_c   1.000
_cell.angle_alpha   90.00
_cell.angle_beta   90.00
_cell.angle_gamma   90.00
#
_symmetry.space_group_name_H-M   'P 1'
#
loop_
_entity.id
_entity.type
_entity.pdbx_description
1 polymer ?
#
loop_
_entity_poly.entity_id
_entity_poly.type
_entity_poly.pdbx_seq_one_letter_code
_entity_poly.pdbx_strand_id
1 'polypeptide(L)'
;MARNNPKNLPHFRSLDELVEFFDTHDLGEYWNQMPEAHFEVDIKRKTHLFALDVDLAVKLTEIAKSRHISSEALINAWLREKIQSP
;
A
#
# COMPACT_ATOMS: atom_id res chain seq x y z
N MET A 1 6.40 8.38 12.71
CA MET A 1 7.11 9.40 11.93
C MET A 1 7.86 10.28 12.92
N ALA A 2 9.19 10.34 12.80
CA ALA A 2 10.00 11.16 13.70
C ALA A 2 9.63 12.64 13.52
N ARG A 3 9.34 13.33 14.63
CA ARG A 3 9.04 14.77 14.60
C ARG A 3 10.35 15.54 14.48
N ASN A 4 10.79 15.80 13.24
CA ASN A 4 11.84 16.79 12.98
C ASN A 4 11.21 18.17 12.80
N ASN A 5 11.91 19.19 13.26
CA ASN A 5 11.50 20.58 13.05
C ASN A 5 11.59 20.91 11.56
N PRO A 6 10.52 21.43 10.93
CA PRO A 6 10.53 21.73 9.50
C PRO A 6 11.57 22.80 9.18
N LYS A 7 12.26 22.61 8.05
CA LYS A 7 13.28 23.50 7.51
C LYS A 7 12.65 24.58 6.62
N ASN A 8 13.42 25.62 6.33
CA ASN A 8 13.01 26.69 5.43
C ASN A 8 13.43 26.38 3.99
N LEU A 9 12.57 26.66 3.00
CA LEU A 9 12.93 26.50 1.59
C LEU A 9 14.03 27.52 1.22
N PRO A 10 15.06 27.10 0.48
CA PRO A 10 16.06 28.02 -0.06
C PRO A 10 15.48 28.86 -1.20
N HIS A 11 16.19 29.92 -1.57
CA HIS A 11 15.84 30.73 -2.73
C HIS A 11 16.53 30.17 -3.99
N PHE A 12 15.75 29.85 -5.01
CA PHE A 12 16.26 29.30 -6.28
C PHE A 12 16.54 30.43 -7.29
N ARG A 13 17.69 30.37 -7.95
CA ARG A 13 18.13 31.36 -8.95
C ARG A 13 17.81 30.93 -10.38
N SER A 14 17.49 29.66 -10.61
CA SER A 14 17.08 29.11 -11.90
C SER A 14 16.04 27.99 -11.73
N LEU A 15 15.37 27.64 -12.83
CA LEU A 15 14.47 26.49 -12.86
C LEU A 15 15.23 25.18 -12.67
N ASP A 16 16.43 25.06 -13.25
CA ASP A 16 17.26 23.85 -13.13
C ASP A 16 17.64 23.58 -11.66
N GLU A 17 17.96 24.64 -10.89
CA GLU A 17 18.25 24.52 -9.46
C GLU A 17 17.04 24.05 -8.65
N LEU A 18 15.83 24.50 -9.01
CA LEU A 18 14.59 24.05 -8.40
C LEU A 18 14.32 22.57 -8.71
N VAL A 19 14.51 22.14 -9.96
CA VAL A 19 14.34 20.75 -10.38
C VAL A 19 15.34 19.85 -9.66
N GLU A 20 16.62 20.22 -9.65
CA GLU A 20 17.65 19.46 -8.94
C GLU A 20 17.33 19.35 -7.45
N PHE A 21 16.85 20.42 -6.83
CA PHE A 21 16.40 20.39 -5.43
C PHE A 21 15.22 19.45 -5.22
N PHE A 22 14.21 19.50 -6.08
CA PHE A 22 13.04 18.62 -6.02
C PHE A 22 13.41 17.14 -6.11
N ASP A 23 14.35 16.79 -6.98
CA ASP A 23 14.78 15.40 -7.21
C ASP A 23 15.65 14.85 -6.07
N THR A 24 16.40 15.72 -5.39
CA THR A 24 17.42 15.32 -4.42
C THR A 24 17.01 15.48 -2.95
N HIS A 25 15.93 16.20 -2.67
CA HIS A 25 15.49 16.52 -1.30
C HIS A 25 14.07 16.00 -1.00
N ASP A 26 13.85 15.59 0.25
CA ASP A 26 12.49 15.29 0.73
C ASP A 26 11.75 16.60 1.04
N LEU A 27 10.74 16.90 0.22
CA LEU A 27 9.87 18.05 0.42
C LEU A 27 9.07 18.00 1.73
N GLY A 28 8.86 16.82 2.31
CA GLY A 28 8.24 16.67 3.62
C GLY A 28 8.99 17.41 4.74
N GLU A 29 10.29 17.65 4.58
CA GLU A 29 11.08 18.43 5.54
C GLU A 29 10.73 19.93 5.54
N TYR A 30 10.05 20.43 4.51
CA TYR A 30 9.77 21.87 4.30
C TYR A 30 8.26 22.20 4.40
N TRP A 31 7.46 21.28 4.94
CA TRP A 31 5.99 21.32 4.90
C TRP A 31 5.34 22.60 5.44
N ASN A 32 5.95 23.28 6.42
CA ASN A 32 5.41 24.52 6.98
C ASN A 32 5.31 25.69 5.97
N GLN A 33 6.10 25.65 4.91
CA GLN A 33 6.09 26.68 3.86
C GLN A 33 5.27 26.26 2.63
N MET A 34 4.74 25.04 2.65
CA MET A 34 3.93 24.52 1.56
C MET A 34 2.47 24.95 1.74
N PRO A 35 1.78 25.32 0.64
CA PRO A 35 0.36 25.62 0.71
C PRO A 35 -0.42 24.38 1.14
N GLU A 36 -1.45 24.58 1.96
CA GLU A 36 -2.35 23.50 2.37
C GLU A 36 -3.12 22.98 1.16
N ALA A 37 -2.92 21.69 0.84
CA ALA A 37 -3.63 21.02 -0.24
C ALA A 37 -4.76 20.17 0.34
N HIS A 38 -5.99 20.44 -0.09
CA HIS A 38 -7.16 19.62 0.22
C HIS A 38 -7.38 18.62 -0.93
N PHE A 39 -7.28 17.33 -0.64
CA PHE A 39 -7.52 16.26 -1.60
C PHE A 39 -8.22 15.08 -0.91
N GLU A 40 -9.10 14.43 -1.66
CA GLU A 40 -9.75 13.20 -1.21
C GLU A 40 -8.94 12.00 -1.67
N VAL A 41 -8.54 11.17 -0.72
CA VAL A 41 -7.86 9.90 -1.00
C VAL A 41 -8.85 8.76 -0.78
N ASP A 42 -9.26 8.11 -1.87
CA ASP A 42 -10.08 6.90 -1.83
C ASP A 42 -9.26 5.69 -2.28
N ILE A 43 -8.54 5.06 -1.34
CA ILE A 43 -7.82 3.81 -1.60
C ILE A 43 -8.84 2.67 -1.59
N LYS A 44 -9.43 2.39 -2.75
CA LYS A 44 -10.34 1.25 -2.91
C LYS A 44 -9.58 -0.07 -2.95
N ARG A 45 -9.72 -0.88 -1.91
CA ARG A 45 -9.32 -2.30 -1.96
C ARG A 45 -10.22 -3.03 -2.95
N LYS A 46 -9.63 -3.62 -4.01
CA LYS A 46 -10.37 -4.45 -4.96
C LYS A 46 -10.52 -5.86 -4.39
N THR A 47 -11.75 -6.28 -4.11
CA THR A 47 -12.07 -7.65 -3.66
C THR A 47 -12.73 -8.41 -4.81
N HIS A 48 -12.22 -9.59 -5.13
CA HIS A 48 -12.83 -10.50 -6.11
C HIS A 48 -13.50 -11.65 -5.36
N LEU A 49 -14.77 -11.91 -5.66
CA LEU A 49 -15.54 -12.99 -5.05
C LEU A 49 -15.68 -14.13 -6.07
N PHE A 50 -15.37 -15.35 -5.63
CA PHE A 50 -15.47 -16.56 -6.44
C PHE A 50 -16.43 -17.54 -5.76
N ALA A 51 -17.32 -18.13 -6.56
CA ALA A 51 -18.15 -19.23 -6.08
C ALA A 51 -17.30 -20.49 -5.92
N LEU A 52 -17.59 -21.27 -4.86
CA LEU A 52 -17.00 -22.58 -4.60
C LEU A 52 -18.11 -23.59 -4.43
N ASP A 53 -17.89 -24.82 -4.89
CA ASP A 53 -18.80 -25.92 -4.61
C ASP A 53 -18.91 -26.16 -3.11
N VAL A 54 -20.10 -26.56 -2.65
CA VAL A 54 -20.40 -26.67 -1.21
C VAL A 54 -19.45 -27.63 -0.50
N ASP A 55 -19.16 -28.77 -1.13
CA ASP A 55 -18.27 -29.79 -0.57
C ASP A 55 -16.83 -29.29 -0.45
N LEU A 56 -16.39 -28.45 -1.40
CA LEU A 56 -15.06 -27.84 -1.39
C LEU A 56 -14.97 -26.78 -0.29
N ALA A 57 -16.01 -25.95 -0.13
CA ALA A 57 -16.06 -24.93 0.91
C ALA A 57 -16.05 -25.53 2.33
N VAL A 58 -16.74 -26.64 2.54
CA VAL A 58 -16.74 -27.39 3.81
C VAL A 58 -15.32 -27.88 4.12
N LYS A 59 -14.68 -28.62 3.20
CA LYS A 59 -13.32 -29.14 3.39
C LYS A 59 -12.30 -28.03 3.61
N LEU A 60 -12.39 -26.95 2.84
CA LEU A 60 -11.52 -25.78 2.99
C LEU A 60 -11.62 -25.21 4.41
N THR A 61 -12.84 -25.08 4.93
CA THR A 61 -13.11 -24.54 6.26
C THR A 61 -12.56 -25.45 7.37
N GLU A 62 -12.68 -26.76 7.22
CA GLU A 62 -12.10 -27.73 8.17
C GLU A 62 -10.58 -27.64 8.22
N ILE A 63 -9.93 -27.54 7.05
CA ILE A 63 -8.48 -27.41 6.94
C ILE A 63 -8.01 -26.06 7.49
N ALA A 64 -8.74 -24.98 7.22
CA ALA A 64 -8.41 -23.65 7.75
C ALA A 64 -8.50 -23.63 9.28
N LYS A 65 -9.56 -24.23 9.84
CA LYS A 65 -9.75 -24.37 11.29
C LYS A 65 -8.64 -25.16 11.95
N SER A 66 -8.25 -26.32 11.39
CA SER A 66 -7.17 -27.14 11.95
C SER A 66 -5.80 -26.44 11.91
N ARG A 67 -5.62 -25.50 10.99
CA ARG A 67 -4.42 -24.65 10.86
C ARG A 67 -4.52 -23.31 11.60
N HIS A 68 -5.61 -23.05 12.33
CA HIS A 68 -5.87 -21.79 13.02
C HIS A 68 -5.76 -20.53 12.14
N ILE A 69 -6.19 -20.63 10.87
CA ILE A 69 -6.22 -19.52 9.91
C ILE A 69 -7.61 -19.40 9.27
N SER A 70 -7.87 -18.28 8.57
CA SER A 70 -9.14 -18.11 7.84
C SER A 70 -9.14 -18.89 6.51
N SER A 71 -10.33 -19.28 6.05
CA SER A 71 -10.50 -19.90 4.72
C SER A 71 -9.99 -18.99 3.60
N GLU A 72 -10.11 -17.66 3.75
CA GLU A 72 -9.55 -16.66 2.83
C GLU A 72 -8.02 -16.71 2.80
N ALA A 73 -7.37 -16.77 3.97
CA ALA A 73 -5.92 -16.83 4.03
C ALA A 73 -5.40 -18.14 3.40
N LEU A 74 -6.06 -19.25 3.69
CA LEU A 74 -5.71 -20.57 3.15
C LEU A 74 -5.85 -20.63 1.63
N ILE A 75 -7.00 -20.21 1.08
CA ILE A 75 -7.23 -20.27 -0.38
C ILE A 75 -6.27 -19.35 -1.14
N ASN A 76 -5.98 -18.16 -0.61
CA ASN A 76 -5.02 -17.26 -1.22
C ASN A 76 -3.59 -17.82 -1.20
N ALA A 77 -3.18 -18.47 -0.12
CA ALA A 77 -1.87 -19.12 -0.03
C ALA A 77 -1.74 -20.23 -1.08
N TRP A 78 -2.72 -21.14 -1.17
CA TRP A 78 -2.72 -22.22 -2.15
C TRP A 78 -2.77 -21.72 -3.60
N LEU A 79 -3.61 -20.73 -3.89
CA LEU A 79 -3.67 -20.14 -5.23
C LEU A 79 -2.32 -19.55 -5.63
N ARG A 80 -1.63 -18.84 -4.72
CA ARG A 80 -0.29 -18.29 -4.97
C ARG A 80 0.73 -19.37 -5.31
N GLU A 81 0.77 -20.46 -4.55
CA GLU A 81 1.66 -21.59 -4.81
C GLU A 81 1.41 -22.22 -6.19
N LYS A 82 0.13 -22.35 -6.58
CA LYS A 82 -0.26 -22.98 -7.85
C LYS A 82 -0.01 -22.10 -9.07
N ILE A 83 -0.22 -20.78 -8.97
CA ILE A 83 0.02 -19.86 -10.09
C ILE A 83 1.49 -19.47 -10.27
N GLN A 84 2.32 -19.62 -9.23
CA GLN A 84 3.77 -19.37 -9.31
C GLN A 84 4.55 -20.57 -9.86
N SER A 85 3.95 -21.76 -9.88
CA SER A 85 4.55 -22.94 -10.48
C SER A 85 4.33 -22.88 -12.01
N PRO A 86 5.41 -22.86 -12.84
CA PRO A 86 5.32 -22.80 -14.30
C PRO A 86 4.76 -24.08 -14.93
#